data_AF-A0A7S2BWG1-F1
#
_entry.id   AF-A0A7S2BWG1-F1
#
_cell.length_a   1.000
_cell.length_b   1.000
_cell.length_c   1.000
_cell.angle_alpha   90.00
_cell.angle_beta   90.00
_cell.angle_gamma   90.00
#
_symmetry.space_group_name_H-M   'P 1'
#
loop_
_entity.id
_entity.type
_entity.pdbx_description
1 polymer ?
#
loop_
_entity_poly.entity_id
_entity_poly.type
_entity_poly.pdbx_seq_one_letter_code
_entity_poly.pdbx_strand_id
1 'polypeptide(L)'
;LVQVTVNRQGPAGRCFLACRSEGFSAVAGYDFVTVDETVEFQEGQMQASFPVQIPERQQNRVARQFLLMLSVIDGEVEFNPETDGGADGAILTVNVEASEGSNAIIRCLDRVFSLDSVKHGFEDWVDQICSCVYCNGSLEEQREASKADWAMHIVALPWKVFFALV
;
A
#
# COMPACT_ATOMS: atom_id res chain seq x y z
N LEU A 1 -9.70 1.55 -11.66
CA LEU A 1 -8.79 2.72 -11.63
C LEU A 1 -9.60 3.97 -11.33
N VAL A 2 -9.16 4.77 -10.36
CA VAL A 2 -9.78 6.06 -10.00
C VAL A 2 -8.80 7.17 -10.37
N GLN A 3 -9.26 8.23 -11.02
CA GLN A 3 -8.41 9.38 -11.36
C GLN A 3 -8.45 10.41 -10.25
N VAL A 4 -7.28 10.80 -9.74
CA VAL A 4 -7.13 11.88 -8.77
C VAL A 4 -6.57 13.10 -9.51
N THR A 5 -7.18 14.26 -9.28
CA THR A 5 -6.80 15.53 -9.94
C THR A 5 -6.29 16.52 -8.93
N VAL A 6 -5.11 17.07 -9.17
CA VAL A 6 -4.50 18.16 -8.43
C VAL A 6 -4.79 19.46 -9.17
N ASN A 7 -5.44 20.40 -8.49
CA ASN A 7 -5.77 21.70 -9.04
C ASN A 7 -4.81 22.76 -8.50
N ARG A 8 -4.30 23.59 -9.39
CA ARG A 8 -3.46 24.75 -9.07
C ARG A 8 -4.27 26.04 -9.22
N GLN A 9 -3.98 27.00 -8.34
CA GLN A 9 -4.47 28.37 -8.45
C GLN A 9 -3.27 29.34 -8.52
N GLY A 10 -3.42 30.45 -9.24
CA GLY A 10 -2.40 31.50 -9.33
C GLY A 10 -1.36 31.31 -10.46
N PRO A 11 -0.18 31.94 -10.34
CA PRO A 11 0.87 31.90 -11.36
C PRO A 11 1.33 30.48 -11.67
N ALA A 12 1.53 30.18 -12.95
CA ALA A 12 1.73 28.83 -13.47
C ALA A 12 3.18 28.56 -13.93
N GLY A 13 4.17 28.79 -13.07
CA GLY A 13 5.56 28.35 -13.32
C GLY A 13 5.72 26.84 -13.17
N ARG A 14 6.74 26.22 -13.78
CA ARG A 14 6.97 24.77 -13.67
C ARG A 14 7.18 24.35 -12.20
N CYS A 15 6.58 23.23 -11.78
CA CYS A 15 6.83 22.65 -10.45
C CYS A 15 6.67 21.12 -10.43
N PHE A 16 7.24 20.50 -9.40
CA PHE A 16 7.22 19.06 -9.17
C PHE A 16 6.74 18.78 -7.75
N LEU A 17 5.75 17.91 -7.64
CA LEU A 17 5.18 17.49 -6.36
C LEU A 17 5.38 15.99 -6.17
N ALA A 18 5.73 15.56 -4.96
CA ALA A 18 5.67 14.15 -4.59
C ALA A 18 4.28 13.83 -4.06
N CYS A 19 3.67 12.76 -4.57
CA CYS A 19 2.44 12.19 -4.05
C CYS A 19 2.70 10.82 -3.44
N ARG A 20 2.37 10.66 -2.16
CA ARG A 20 2.53 9.41 -1.41
C ARG A 20 1.23 8.98 -0.77
N SER A 21 0.91 7.69 -0.83
CA SER A 21 -0.22 7.12 -0.10
C SER A 21 0.18 6.65 1.28
N GLU A 22 -0.66 6.89 2.28
CA GLU A 22 -0.52 6.33 3.63
C GLU A 22 -1.79 5.59 4.04
N GLY A 23 -1.62 4.43 4.66
CA GLY A 23 -2.72 3.65 5.21
C GLY A 23 -3.35 4.37 6.40
N PHE A 24 -4.68 4.40 6.45
CA PHE A 24 -5.42 4.88 7.62
C PHE A 24 -6.18 3.70 8.25
N SER A 25 -7.40 3.44 7.78
CA SER A 25 -8.10 2.17 8.10
C SER A 25 -7.97 1.13 6.98
N ALA A 26 -7.57 1.56 5.79
CA ALA A 26 -7.27 0.72 4.63
C ALA A 26 -5.84 0.21 4.65
N VAL A 27 -5.62 -0.99 4.12
CA VAL A 27 -4.31 -1.63 4.06
C VAL A 27 -3.76 -1.59 2.63
N ALA A 28 -2.53 -1.09 2.48
CA ALA A 28 -1.81 -1.05 1.20
C ALA A 28 -1.60 -2.47 0.64
N GLY A 29 -1.71 -2.62 -0.68
CA GLY A 29 -1.69 -3.91 -1.37
C GLY A 29 -3.05 -4.63 -1.40
N TYR A 30 -3.96 -4.30 -0.49
CA TYR A 30 -5.25 -4.97 -0.35
C TYR A 30 -6.45 -4.10 -0.70
N ASP A 31 -6.54 -2.94 -0.06
CA ASP A 31 -7.61 -1.96 -0.26
C ASP A 31 -7.25 -0.94 -1.33
N PHE A 32 -5.95 -0.69 -1.53
CA PHE A 32 -5.40 0.17 -2.57
C PHE A 32 -3.98 -0.27 -2.91
N VAL A 33 -3.52 0.04 -4.11
CA VAL A 33 -2.10 -0.10 -4.49
C VAL A 33 -1.36 1.15 -4.03
N THR A 34 -0.22 0.97 -3.37
CA THR A 34 0.62 2.09 -2.89
C THR A 34 0.95 3.05 -4.02
N VAL A 35 0.79 4.34 -3.76
CA VAL A 35 1.15 5.44 -4.65
C VAL A 35 2.43 6.07 -4.12
N ASP A 36 3.45 6.15 -4.97
CA ASP A 36 4.66 6.96 -4.78
C ASP A 36 5.03 7.51 -6.15
N GLU A 37 4.40 8.63 -6.51
CA GLU A 37 4.48 9.22 -7.84
C GLU A 37 4.90 10.69 -7.78
N THR A 38 5.58 11.15 -8.82
CA THR A 38 5.92 12.57 -9.00
C THR A 38 4.93 13.20 -9.97
N VAL A 39 4.20 14.22 -9.49
CA VAL A 39 3.26 15.00 -10.29
C VAL A 39 3.99 16.24 -10.83
N GLU A 40 4.17 16.29 -12.14
CA GLU A 40 4.78 17.43 -12.83
C GLU A 40 3.71 18.38 -13.38
N PHE A 41 3.88 19.67 -13.10
CA PHE A 41 3.14 20.75 -13.76
C PHE A 41 4.06 21.47 -14.73
N GLN A 42 3.68 21.47 -16.01
CA GLN A 42 4.31 22.30 -17.04
C GLN A 42 3.96 23.78 -16.84
N GLU A 43 4.73 24.66 -17.49
CA GLU A 43 4.43 26.08 -17.51
C GLU A 43 3.03 26.33 -18.12
N GLY A 44 2.19 27.10 -17.43
CA GLY A 44 0.80 27.33 -17.81
C GLY A 44 -0.18 26.22 -17.45
N GLN A 45 0.28 25.08 -16.91
CA GLN A 45 -0.59 23.96 -16.54
C GLN A 45 -1.28 24.23 -15.19
N MET A 46 -2.61 24.11 -15.18
CA MET A 46 -3.44 24.37 -13.99
C MET A 46 -3.99 23.10 -13.34
N GLN A 47 -3.92 21.96 -14.03
CA GLN A 47 -4.41 20.68 -13.52
C GLN A 47 -3.48 19.55 -13.95
N ALA A 48 -3.23 18.62 -13.05
CA ALA A 48 -2.55 17.37 -13.34
C ALA A 48 -3.34 16.22 -12.70
N SER A 49 -3.41 15.07 -13.38
CA SER A 49 -4.14 13.92 -12.88
C SER A 49 -3.28 12.68 -12.95
N PHE A 50 -3.44 11.79 -11.97
CA PHE A 50 -2.76 10.51 -11.92
C PHE A 50 -3.71 9.40 -11.48
N PRO A 51 -3.50 8.16 -11.95
CA PRO A 51 -4.37 7.05 -11.64
C PRO A 51 -4.03 6.44 -10.27
N VAL A 52 -5.05 6.22 -9.45
CA VAL A 52 -4.95 5.41 -8.24
C VAL A 52 -5.63 4.07 -8.48
N GLN A 53 -4.92 2.98 -8.16
CA GLN A 53 -5.46 1.64 -8.33
C GLN A 53 -6.12 1.16 -7.05
N ILE A 54 -7.40 0.83 -7.16
CA ILE A 54 -8.18 0.16 -6.12
C ILE A 54 -8.47 -1.24 -6.68
N PRO A 55 -7.88 -2.30 -6.10
CA PRO A 55 -8.12 -3.67 -6.54
C PRO A 55 -9.63 -3.99 -6.57
N GLU A 56 -10.07 -4.78 -7.56
CA GLU A 56 -11.47 -5.19 -7.66
C GLU A 56 -11.86 -6.13 -6.49
N ARG A 57 -13.10 -5.98 -6.06
CA ARG A 57 -13.67 -6.44 -4.78
C ARG A 57 -13.40 -7.92 -4.46
N GLN A 58 -12.93 -8.17 -3.23
CA GLN A 58 -13.39 -9.33 -2.47
C GLN A 58 -14.79 -9.01 -1.91
N GLN A 59 -15.72 -9.95 -1.98
CA GLN A 59 -17.06 -9.79 -1.38
C GLN A 59 -16.92 -9.53 0.13
N ASN A 60 -17.89 -8.82 0.73
CA ASN A 60 -18.02 -8.58 2.17
C ASN A 60 -17.09 -7.55 2.82
N ARG A 61 -16.56 -6.56 2.08
CA ARG A 61 -15.71 -5.51 2.65
C ARG A 61 -16.49 -4.43 3.41
N VAL A 62 -15.93 -3.97 4.53
CA VAL A 62 -16.34 -2.76 5.25
C VAL A 62 -15.71 -1.51 4.60
N ALA A 63 -16.36 -0.36 4.75
CA ALA A 63 -15.82 0.90 4.25
C ALA A 63 -14.51 1.26 4.96
N ARG A 64 -13.50 1.65 4.20
CA ARG A 64 -12.16 1.98 4.70
C ARG A 64 -11.62 3.23 4.03
N GLN A 65 -10.58 3.78 4.63
CA GLN A 65 -9.99 5.04 4.21
C GLN A 65 -8.47 4.93 4.13
N PHE A 66 -7.89 5.61 3.15
CA PHE A 66 -6.46 5.90 3.09
C PHE A 66 -6.25 7.37 2.73
N LEU A 67 -5.02 7.85 2.93
CA LEU A 67 -4.64 9.23 2.69
C LEU A 67 -3.72 9.29 1.47
N LEU A 68 -3.85 10.35 0.67
CA LEU A 68 -2.85 10.77 -0.30
C LEU A 68 -2.25 12.08 0.18
N MET A 69 -0.94 12.15 0.27
CA MET A 69 -0.21 13.32 0.74
C MET A 69 0.62 13.88 -0.41
N LEU A 70 0.42 15.16 -0.70
CA LEU A 70 1.20 15.94 -1.65
C LEU A 70 2.21 16.80 -0.91
N SER A 71 3.44 16.81 -1.39
CA SER A 71 4.54 17.64 -0.88
C SER A 71 5.33 18.24 -2.04
N VAL A 72 5.94 19.41 -1.83
CA VAL A 72 6.75 20.06 -2.86
C VAL A 72 8.12 19.38 -2.95
N ILE A 73 8.54 19.01 -4.17
CA ILE A 73 9.92 18.61 -4.45
C ILE A 73 10.70 19.83 -4.94
N ASP A 74 10.14 20.55 -5.92
CA ASP A 74 10.78 21.68 -6.58
C ASP A 74 9.75 22.65 -7.19
N GLY A 75 10.09 23.94 -7.23
CA GLY A 75 9.27 25.04 -7.72
C GLY A 75 8.68 25.96 -6.64
N GLU A 76 8.28 27.16 -7.05
CA GLU A 76 7.66 28.17 -6.18
C GLU A 76 6.14 27.96 -6.12
N VAL A 77 5.73 26.99 -5.30
CA VAL A 77 4.32 26.70 -5.02
C VAL A 77 4.09 26.58 -3.53
N GLU A 78 2.95 27.09 -3.09
CA GLU A 78 2.51 27.03 -1.69
C GLU A 78 1.20 26.26 -1.60
N PHE A 79 1.03 25.54 -0.50
CA PHE A 79 -0.24 24.89 -0.17
C PHE A 79 -1.15 25.85 0.58
N ASN A 80 -2.45 25.66 0.45
CA ASN A 80 -3.42 26.46 1.19
C ASN A 80 -3.35 26.08 2.68
N PRO A 81 -2.95 26.98 3.59
CA PRO A 81 -2.81 26.66 5.01
C PRO A 81 -4.12 26.32 5.72
N GLU A 82 -5.28 26.59 5.09
CA GLU A 82 -6.60 26.26 5.63
C GLU A 82 -7.04 24.82 5.33
N THR A 83 -6.27 24.06 4.56
CA THR A 83 -6.54 22.63 4.30
C THR A 83 -5.94 21.75 5.39
N ASP A 84 -6.28 20.46 5.34
CA ASP A 84 -5.84 19.43 6.27
C ASP A 84 -4.31 19.23 6.32
N GLY A 85 -3.60 19.48 5.22
CA GLY A 85 -2.13 19.43 5.14
C GLY A 85 -1.41 20.71 5.57
N GLY A 86 -2.13 21.80 5.85
CA GLY A 86 -1.54 23.08 6.25
C GLY A 86 -0.58 23.67 5.20
N ALA A 87 0.46 24.35 5.66
CA ALA A 87 1.46 24.97 4.78
C ALA A 87 2.46 23.95 4.21
N ASP A 88 2.59 22.78 4.84
CA ASP A 88 3.62 21.78 4.52
C ASP A 88 3.20 20.82 3.39
N GLY A 89 1.89 20.72 3.12
CA GLY A 89 1.36 19.76 2.14
C GLY A 89 -0.12 19.93 1.86
N ALA A 90 -0.64 19.08 0.98
CA ALA A 90 -2.07 18.86 0.82
C ALA A 90 -2.40 17.39 1.06
N ILE A 91 -3.46 17.11 1.81
CA ILE A 91 -3.88 15.75 2.10
C ILE A 91 -5.24 15.53 1.43
N LEU A 92 -5.45 14.32 0.90
CA LEU A 92 -6.73 13.88 0.36
C LEU A 92 -7.12 12.57 1.03
N THR A 93 -8.24 12.56 1.73
CA THR A 93 -8.82 11.34 2.29
C THR A 93 -9.65 10.62 1.22
N VAL A 94 -9.26 9.40 0.87
CA VAL A 94 -9.98 8.56 -0.09
C VAL A 94 -10.83 7.55 0.66
N ASN A 95 -12.15 7.56 0.39
CA ASN A 95 -13.10 6.62 0.96
C ASN A 95 -13.32 5.44 -0.01
N VAL A 96 -12.94 4.24 0.41
CA VAL A 96 -13.26 2.98 -0.27
C VAL A 96 -14.56 2.45 0.34
N GLU A 97 -15.63 2.45 -0.46
CA GLU A 97 -16.97 2.06 0.01
C GLU A 97 -17.11 0.56 0.27
N ALA A 98 -17.99 0.22 1.22
CA ALA A 98 -18.36 -1.17 1.51
C ALA A 98 -19.10 -1.82 0.33
N SER A 99 -18.94 -3.13 0.17
CA SER A 99 -19.77 -3.92 -0.75
C SER A 99 -20.99 -4.51 -0.02
N GLU A 100 -22.16 -4.48 -0.65
CA GLU A 100 -23.34 -5.18 -0.14
C GLU A 100 -23.13 -6.71 -0.13
N GLY A 101 -23.60 -7.42 0.91
CA GLY A 101 -23.61 -8.89 0.94
C GLY A 101 -23.17 -9.58 2.24
N SER A 102 -22.62 -8.87 3.23
CA SER A 102 -22.03 -9.48 4.43
C SER A 102 -22.97 -9.57 5.63
N ASN A 103 -22.93 -10.70 6.34
CA ASN A 103 -23.63 -10.92 7.60
C ASN A 103 -23.22 -9.86 8.66
N ALA A 104 -24.19 -9.36 9.44
CA ALA A 104 -23.96 -8.26 10.39
C ALA A 104 -22.82 -8.53 11.40
N ILE A 105 -22.66 -9.78 11.86
CA ILE A 105 -21.59 -10.18 12.79
C ILE A 105 -20.21 -10.06 12.13
N ILE A 106 -20.08 -10.49 10.87
CA ILE A 106 -18.81 -10.40 10.12
C ILE A 106 -18.45 -8.94 9.89
N ARG A 107 -19.43 -8.08 9.58
CA ARG A 107 -19.21 -6.63 9.44
C ARG A 107 -18.77 -5.97 10.76
N CYS A 108 -19.34 -6.39 11.89
CA CYS A 108 -18.93 -5.89 13.19
C CYS A 108 -17.50 -6.31 13.54
N LEU A 109 -17.13 -7.56 13.26
CA LEU A 109 -15.76 -8.03 13.46
C LEU A 109 -14.78 -7.31 12.52
N ASP A 110 -15.12 -7.17 11.23
CA ASP A 110 -14.27 -6.52 10.22
C ASP A 110 -14.07 -5.01 10.47
N ARG A 111 -14.96 -4.38 11.25
CA ARG A 111 -14.80 -2.99 11.73
C ARG A 111 -13.77 -2.86 12.84
N VAL A 112 -13.61 -3.89 13.68
CA VAL A 112 -12.70 -3.87 14.83
C VAL A 112 -11.34 -4.47 14.47
N PHE A 113 -11.35 -5.54 13.69
CA PHE A 113 -10.17 -6.23 13.18
C PHE A 113 -10.34 -6.44 11.69
N SER A 114 -9.41 -5.96 10.85
CA SER A 114 -9.43 -6.28 9.42
C SER A 114 -9.27 -7.79 9.25
N LEU A 115 -10.38 -8.50 9.00
CA LEU A 115 -10.38 -9.96 8.92
C LEU A 115 -9.58 -10.43 7.72
N ASP A 116 -9.60 -9.64 6.65
CA ASP A 116 -8.78 -9.88 5.47
C ASP A 116 -7.29 -9.77 5.80
N SER A 117 -6.87 -8.78 6.60
CA SER A 117 -5.48 -8.68 7.04
C SER A 117 -5.05 -9.84 7.93
N VAL A 118 -5.95 -10.36 8.78
CA VAL A 118 -5.65 -11.55 9.61
C VAL A 118 -5.49 -12.79 8.74
N LYS A 119 -6.37 -13.00 7.75
CA LYS A 119 -6.26 -14.12 6.81
C LYS A 119 -4.95 -14.05 6.02
N HIS A 120 -4.59 -12.88 5.51
CA HIS A 120 -3.36 -12.74 4.75
C HIS A 120 -2.12 -12.87 5.62
N GLY A 121 -2.13 -12.31 6.84
CA GLY A 121 -1.04 -12.57 7.79
C GLY A 121 -0.88 -14.06 8.08
N PHE A 122 -1.97 -14.84 8.05
CA PHE A 122 -1.91 -16.30 8.15
C PHE A 122 -1.38 -16.96 6.87
N GLU A 123 -1.77 -16.51 5.68
CA GLU A 123 -1.23 -16.98 4.39
C GLU A 123 0.28 -16.71 4.29
N ASP A 124 0.71 -15.48 4.58
CA ASP A 124 2.12 -15.07 4.63
C ASP A 124 2.91 -15.91 5.64
N TRP A 125 2.32 -16.19 6.81
CA TRP A 125 2.92 -17.03 7.83
C TRP A 125 3.06 -18.50 7.37
N VAL A 126 2.05 -19.04 6.69
CA VAL A 126 2.10 -20.39 6.10
C VAL A 126 3.18 -20.45 5.03
N ASP A 127 3.29 -19.44 4.17
CA ASP A 127 4.33 -19.35 3.15
C ASP A 127 5.73 -19.21 3.76
N GLN A 128 5.87 -18.46 4.86
CA GLN A 128 7.12 -18.38 5.62
C GLN A 128 7.53 -19.75 6.17
N ILE A 129 6.58 -20.51 6.74
CA ILE A 129 6.85 -21.88 7.20
C ILE A 129 7.20 -22.81 6.02
N CYS A 130 6.48 -22.73 4.91
CA CYS A 130 6.75 -23.53 3.72
C CYS A 130 8.14 -23.22 3.14
N SER A 131 8.52 -21.94 3.05
CA SER A 131 9.83 -21.51 2.57
C SER A 131 10.99 -21.97 3.46
N CYS A 132 10.74 -22.20 4.76
CA CYS A 132 11.75 -22.77 5.66
C CYS A 132 12.13 -24.20 5.27
N VAL A 133 11.22 -24.95 4.62
CA VAL A 133 11.46 -26.33 4.18
C VAL A 133 12.28 -26.41 2.90
N TYR A 134 12.22 -25.37 2.06
CA TYR A 134 12.95 -25.35 0.79
C TYR A 134 14.37 -24.79 0.96
N CYS A 135 15.36 -25.46 0.35
CA CYS A 135 16.70 -24.89 0.22
C CYS A 135 16.61 -23.61 -0.61
N ASN A 136 17.18 -22.52 -0.10
CA ASN A 136 17.09 -21.15 -0.65
C ASN A 136 15.71 -20.48 -0.64
N GLY A 137 14.62 -21.18 -0.29
CA GLY A 137 13.31 -20.57 -0.02
C GLY A 137 12.19 -20.97 -0.96
N SER A 138 12.51 -21.59 -2.10
CA SER A 138 11.53 -22.05 -3.09
C SER A 138 11.93 -23.36 -3.77
N LEU A 139 10.96 -24.03 -4.40
CA LEU A 139 11.21 -25.25 -5.17
C LEU A 139 12.15 -25.02 -6.36
N GLU A 140 12.06 -23.85 -6.98
CA GLU A 140 12.85 -23.47 -8.15
C GLU A 140 14.31 -23.25 -7.76
N GLU A 141 14.57 -22.48 -6.71
CA GLU A 141 15.92 -22.23 -6.22
C GLU A 141 16.55 -23.48 -5.60
N GLN A 142 15.75 -24.35 -4.99
CA GLN A 142 16.22 -25.64 -4.49
C GLN A 142 16.74 -26.55 -5.61
N ARG A 143 16.17 -26.49 -6.82
CA ARG A 143 16.63 -27.29 -7.97
C ARG A 143 18.00 -26.86 -8.46
N GLU A 144 18.33 -25.58 -8.29
CA GLU A 144 19.61 -24.99 -8.67
C GLU A 144 20.63 -24.98 -7.52
N ALA A 145 20.22 -25.42 -6.32
CA ALA A 145 21.03 -25.38 -5.12
C ALA A 145 22.26 -26.30 -5.19
N SER A 146 23.42 -25.74 -4.84
CA SER A 146 24.67 -26.46 -4.72
C SER A 146 24.74 -27.29 -3.43
N LYS A 147 25.73 -28.18 -3.33
CA LYS A 147 25.96 -28.95 -2.10
C LYS A 147 26.31 -28.05 -0.90
N ALA A 148 26.91 -26.89 -1.14
CA ALA A 148 27.21 -25.92 -0.09
C ALA A 148 25.92 -25.26 0.43
N ASP A 149 24.99 -24.96 -0.46
CA ASP A 149 23.68 -24.38 -0.11
C ASP A 149 22.87 -25.35 0.76
N TRP A 150 22.88 -26.63 0.41
CA TRP A 150 22.26 -27.68 1.22
C TRP A 150 22.89 -27.83 2.62
N ALA A 151 24.22 -27.74 2.71
CA ALA A 151 24.90 -27.80 4.01
C ALA A 151 24.53 -26.60 4.88
N MET A 152 24.53 -25.39 4.30
CA MET A 152 24.12 -24.17 4.99
C MET A 152 22.64 -24.20 5.38
N HIS A 153 21.78 -24.73 4.52
CA HIS A 153 20.35 -24.87 4.79
C HIS A 153 20.09 -25.75 6.02
N ILE A 154 20.75 -26.91 6.13
CA ILE A 154 20.61 -27.81 7.29
C ILE A 154 21.05 -27.11 8.59
N VAL A 155 22.16 -26.38 8.56
CA VAL A 155 22.67 -25.65 9.72
C VAL A 155 21.74 -24.50 10.12
N ALA A 156 21.15 -23.80 9.14
CA ALA A 156 20.27 -22.67 9.38
C ALA A 156 18.82 -23.06 9.69
N LEU A 157 18.39 -24.28 9.33
CA LEU A 157 17.00 -24.75 9.47
C LEU A 157 16.43 -24.58 10.89
N PRO A 158 17.15 -24.92 11.99
CA PRO A 158 16.62 -24.74 13.34
C PRO A 158 16.30 -23.28 13.66
N TRP A 159 17.12 -22.35 13.17
CA TRP A 159 16.92 -20.91 13.36
C TRP A 159 15.83 -20.36 12.44
N LYS A 160 15.74 -20.83 11.20
CA LYS A 160 14.65 -20.50 10.28
C LYS A 160 13.29 -20.87 10.88
N VAL A 161 13.16 -22.07 11.44
CA VAL A 161 11.93 -22.52 12.11
C VAL A 161 11.65 -21.70 13.37
N PHE A 162 12.66 -21.41 14.19
CA PHE A 162 12.48 -20.59 15.38
C PHE A 162 11.97 -19.19 15.05
N PHE A 163 12.57 -18.51 14.06
CA PHE A 163 12.14 -17.16 13.66
C PHE A 163 10.85 -17.13 12.85
N ALA A 164 10.39 -18.25 12.28
CA ALA A 164 9.07 -18.32 11.65
C ALA A 164 7.92 -18.50 12.66
N LEU A 165 8.23 -18.84 13.91
CA LEU A 165 7.25 -19.04 14.99
C LEU A 165 7.14 -17.83 15.95
N VAL A 166 8.00 -16.82 15.79
CA VAL A 166 8.09 -15.62 16.61
C VAL A 166 7.66 -14.42 15.78
#